data_AF-A0A7S1SFU5-F1
#
_entry.id   AF-A0A7S1SFU5-F1
#
_cell.length_a   1.000
_cell.length_b   1.000
_cell.length_c   1.000
_cell.angle_alpha   90.00
_cell.angle_beta   90.00
_cell.angle_gamma   90.00
#
_symmetry.space_group_name_H-M   'P 1'
#
loop_
_entity.id
_entity.type
_entity.pdbx_description
1 polymer ?
#
loop_
_entity_poly.entity_id
_entity_poly.type
_entity_poly.pdbx_seq_one_letter_code
_entity_poly.pdbx_strand_id
1 'polypeptide(L)'
;MQQAIPQQVQGGMAIPRVVPAPPDDLMELGVTASPSPPTPSPVGSVGGSPSRSPPTPTPPLDRAKLVAEREAAEKARVDEANRVHAERRQSEEQLKKDKLKMSNKLYAEMDGWAKTPDMQSFKDIRTLLSTVHTVMWPNAGWQPLTLSELVAKDSNVKKYYRKAVLMCHPDKQTEADPERQVRADRIFQALNEAFKASGGD
;
A
#
# COMPACT_ATOMS: atom_id res chain seq x y z
N MET A 1 47.63 24.22 -39.69
CA MET A 1 46.31 24.31 -40.38
C MET A 1 45.32 23.54 -39.53
N GLN A 2 44.26 24.21 -39.06
CA GLN A 2 43.15 23.66 -38.30
C GLN A 2 42.56 22.41 -38.96
N GLN A 3 42.10 21.44 -38.17
CA GLN A 3 40.74 20.90 -38.33
C GLN A 3 40.09 20.63 -36.97
N ALA A 4 38.79 20.96 -36.92
CA ALA A 4 38.01 21.26 -35.73
C ALA A 4 37.35 20.03 -35.10
N ILE A 5 37.19 20.10 -33.78
CA ILE A 5 36.44 19.15 -32.94
C ILE A 5 34.94 19.48 -33.06
N PRO A 6 34.05 18.53 -33.36
CA PRO A 6 32.61 18.78 -33.28
C PRO A 6 32.14 18.79 -31.81
N GLN A 7 31.51 19.90 -31.40
CA GLN A 7 30.74 19.98 -30.16
C GLN A 7 29.43 19.19 -30.31
N GLN A 8 29.24 18.18 -29.46
CA GLN A 8 27.97 17.52 -29.27
C GLN A 8 27.22 18.19 -28.11
N VAL A 9 26.33 19.13 -28.43
CA VAL A 9 25.36 19.68 -27.47
C VAL A 9 24.24 18.66 -27.27
N GLN A 10 24.08 18.19 -26.03
CA GLN A 10 23.00 17.31 -25.60
C GLN A 10 21.65 17.99 -25.82
N GLY A 11 20.78 17.34 -26.60
CA GLY A 11 19.37 17.70 -26.69
C GLY A 11 18.69 17.51 -25.33
N GLY A 12 18.20 18.61 -24.76
CA GLY A 12 17.32 18.60 -23.61
C GLY A 12 15.99 17.95 -24.00
N MET A 13 15.77 16.73 -23.50
CA MET A 13 14.50 16.02 -23.61
C MET A 13 13.48 16.76 -22.75
N ALA A 14 12.57 17.50 -23.41
CA ALA A 14 11.45 18.15 -22.76
C ALA A 14 10.57 17.10 -22.08
N ILE A 15 10.54 17.11 -20.75
CA ILE A 15 9.66 16.27 -19.94
C ILE A 15 8.26 16.91 -20.01
N PRO A 16 7.22 16.22 -20.49
CA PRO A 16 5.88 16.78 -20.51
C PRO A 16 5.40 16.95 -19.06
N ARG A 17 5.10 18.19 -18.69
CA ARG A 17 4.47 18.56 -17.42
C ARG A 17 3.04 18.01 -17.42
N VAL A 18 2.85 16.82 -16.83
CA VAL A 18 1.53 16.29 -16.50
C VAL A 18 0.87 17.26 -15.52
N VAL A 19 -0.24 17.85 -15.95
CA VAL A 19 -1.11 18.67 -15.11
C VAL A 19 -2.09 17.69 -14.46
N PRO A 20 -2.14 17.57 -13.12
CA PRO A 20 -3.18 16.75 -12.50
C PRO A 20 -4.53 17.46 -12.68
N ALA A 21 -5.50 16.71 -13.22
CA ALA A 21 -6.88 17.12 -13.37
C ALA A 21 -7.51 17.48 -12.01
N PRO A 22 -8.46 18.43 -11.97
CA PRO A 22 -9.22 18.70 -10.76
C PRO A 22 -10.15 17.51 -10.45
N PRO A 23 -10.42 17.22 -9.16
CA PRO A 23 -11.40 16.20 -8.81
C PRO A 23 -12.82 16.71 -9.15
N ASP A 24 -13.48 15.99 -10.06
CA ASP A 24 -14.94 15.96 -10.19
C ASP A 24 -15.52 15.11 -9.04
N ASP A 25 -16.21 15.75 -8.08
CA ASP A 25 -17.42 15.22 -7.44
C ASP A 25 -18.12 16.32 -6.60
N LEU A 26 -18.80 17.18 -7.34
CA LEU A 26 -20.24 17.47 -7.30
C LEU A 26 -21.13 16.99 -6.11
N MET A 27 -21.94 17.94 -5.59
CA MET A 27 -23.22 17.84 -4.81
C MET A 27 -23.10 17.51 -3.31
N GLU A 28 -23.87 18.08 -2.37
CA GLU A 28 -24.95 19.07 -2.34
C GLU A 28 -25.31 19.22 -0.86
N LEU A 29 -25.21 20.43 -0.29
CA LEU A 29 -26.12 20.84 0.79
C LEU A 29 -26.33 22.35 0.64
N GLY A 30 -27.50 22.69 0.13
CA GLY A 30 -27.92 24.06 -0.10
C GLY A 30 -28.06 24.85 1.20
N VAL A 31 -27.59 26.08 1.16
CA VAL A 31 -28.33 27.20 1.75
C VAL A 31 -28.19 28.41 0.85
N THR A 32 -29.32 29.06 0.69
CA THR A 32 -29.72 30.04 -0.32
C THR A 32 -29.04 31.41 -0.23
N ALA A 33 -28.78 32.00 -1.39
CA ALA A 33 -29.02 33.42 -1.78
C ALA A 33 -28.35 34.60 -1.02
N SER A 34 -27.44 35.31 -1.73
CA SER A 34 -27.41 36.78 -2.06
C SER A 34 -27.44 37.85 -0.93
N PRO A 35 -27.08 39.15 -1.14
CA PRO A 35 -26.22 39.83 -2.13
C PRO A 35 -25.12 40.75 -1.51
N SER A 36 -24.33 41.32 -2.42
CA SER A 36 -23.25 42.33 -2.34
C SER A 36 -23.37 43.51 -1.33
N PRO A 37 -22.24 44.10 -0.89
CA PRO A 37 -22.21 45.36 -0.14
C PRO A 37 -22.40 46.60 -1.06
N PRO A 38 -23.01 47.69 -0.56
CA PRO A 38 -23.33 48.87 -1.37
C PRO A 38 -22.12 49.78 -1.66
N THR A 39 -22.11 50.30 -2.89
CA THR A 39 -21.37 51.46 -3.36
C THR A 39 -21.77 52.76 -2.62
N PRO A 40 -20.84 53.63 -2.21
CA PRO A 40 -21.19 54.99 -1.80
C PRO A 40 -21.22 55.97 -2.99
N SER A 41 -22.31 56.70 -3.15
CA SER A 41 -22.47 57.84 -4.08
C SER A 41 -21.72 59.10 -3.58
N PRO A 42 -21.36 60.03 -4.48
CA PRO A 42 -20.67 61.27 -4.13
C PRO A 42 -21.65 62.37 -3.71
N VAL A 43 -21.37 63.06 -2.61
CA VAL A 43 -21.98 64.35 -2.28
C VAL A 43 -20.91 65.43 -2.34
N GLY A 44 -21.16 66.46 -3.13
CA GLY A 44 -20.26 67.60 -3.30
C GLY A 44 -20.61 68.76 -2.38
N SER A 45 -19.58 69.60 -2.20
CA SER A 45 -19.61 71.02 -1.80
C SER A 45 -19.75 71.33 -0.31
N VAL A 46 -18.70 71.86 0.32
CA VAL A 46 -18.46 73.31 0.47
C VAL A 46 -17.03 73.56 0.97
N GLY A 47 -16.48 74.72 0.60
CA GLY A 47 -15.07 75.08 0.73
C GLY A 47 -14.56 75.30 2.16
N GLY A 48 -13.23 75.17 2.28
CA GLY A 48 -12.47 75.43 3.48
C GLY A 48 -11.04 74.86 3.35
N SER A 49 -10.12 75.66 2.83
CA SER A 49 -8.69 75.53 3.13
C SER A 49 -8.23 76.86 3.71
N PRO A 50 -7.18 76.92 4.56
CA PRO A 50 -6.16 75.91 4.75
C PRO A 50 -5.79 75.67 6.23
N SER A 51 -5.52 74.42 6.62
CA SER A 51 -4.40 74.15 7.53
C SER A 51 -4.11 72.66 7.49
N ARG A 52 -3.39 72.28 6.45
CA ARG A 52 -2.86 70.94 6.26
C ARG A 52 -1.71 70.79 7.25
N SER A 53 -1.99 70.35 8.47
CA SER A 53 -0.97 69.65 9.25
C SER A 53 -0.45 68.50 8.39
N PRO A 54 0.88 68.30 8.30
CA PRO A 54 1.45 67.31 7.39
C PRO A 54 0.78 65.96 7.67
N PRO A 55 0.40 65.17 6.64
CA PRO A 55 0.11 63.77 6.90
C PRO A 55 1.35 63.22 7.57
N THR A 56 1.22 62.78 8.82
CA THR A 56 2.24 61.94 9.42
C THR A 56 2.53 60.88 8.38
N PRO A 57 3.80 60.69 7.95
CA PRO A 57 4.09 59.65 6.98
C PRO A 57 3.62 58.36 7.64
N THR A 58 2.50 57.80 7.20
CA THR A 58 2.35 56.36 7.29
C THR A 58 3.62 55.84 6.65
N PRO A 59 4.49 55.15 7.41
CA PRO A 59 5.71 54.62 6.82
C PRO A 59 5.28 53.91 5.54
N PRO A 60 5.98 54.09 4.41
CA PRO A 60 5.69 53.30 3.23
C PRO A 60 5.71 51.87 3.74
N LEU A 61 4.55 51.20 3.78
CA LEU A 61 4.53 49.78 4.08
C LEU A 61 5.48 49.22 3.03
N ASP A 62 6.61 48.67 3.48
CA ASP A 62 7.64 48.11 2.60
C ASP A 62 6.94 47.03 1.78
N ARG A 63 6.40 47.40 0.61
CA ARG A 63 5.52 46.55 -0.19
C ARG A 63 6.28 45.29 -0.59
N ALA A 64 7.60 45.42 -0.78
CA ALA A 64 8.54 44.33 -0.94
C ALA A 64 8.56 43.37 0.26
N LYS A 65 8.54 43.87 1.51
CA LYS A 65 8.47 43.02 2.71
C LYS A 65 7.12 42.32 2.83
N LEU A 66 6.01 43.02 2.60
CA LEU A 66 4.67 42.41 2.66
C LEU A 66 4.45 41.35 1.56
N VAL A 67 5.02 41.56 0.37
CA VAL A 67 5.00 40.57 -0.71
C VAL A 67 5.89 39.37 -0.36
N ALA A 68 7.11 39.59 0.11
CA ALA A 68 8.02 38.54 0.52
C ALA A 68 7.45 37.70 1.68
N GLU A 69 6.77 38.32 2.64
CA GLU A 69 6.10 37.63 3.75
C GLU A 69 4.92 36.78 3.26
N ARG A 70 4.10 37.30 2.34
CA ARG A 70 3.02 36.52 1.70
C ARG A 70 3.56 35.34 0.90
N GLU A 71 4.62 35.55 0.13
CA GLU A 71 5.28 34.49 -0.66
C GLU A 71 5.90 33.43 0.25
N ALA A 72 6.51 33.84 1.37
CA ALA A 72 7.02 32.92 2.38
C ALA A 72 5.90 32.12 3.05
N ALA A 73 4.77 32.76 3.38
CA ALA A 73 3.60 32.10 3.96
C ALA A 73 2.98 31.09 2.97
N GLU A 74 2.85 31.46 1.69
CA GLU A 74 2.34 30.56 0.66
C GLU A 74 3.29 29.38 0.41
N LYS A 75 4.60 29.65 0.35
CA LYS A 75 5.61 28.60 0.23
C LYS A 75 5.58 27.64 1.42
N ALA A 76 5.47 28.16 2.66
CA ALA A 76 5.37 27.34 3.85
C ALA A 76 4.11 26.45 3.84
N ARG A 77 2.98 27.00 3.36
CA ARG A 77 1.73 26.24 3.21
C ARG A 77 1.86 25.11 2.18
N VAL A 78 2.49 25.39 1.04
CA VAL A 78 2.73 24.39 -0.02
C VAL A 78 3.71 23.32 0.44
N ASP A 79 4.80 23.72 1.10
CA ASP A 79 5.80 22.80 1.63
C ASP A 79 5.17 21.87 2.69
N GLU A 80 4.34 22.41 3.59
CA GLU A 80 3.65 21.60 4.60
C GLU A 80 2.64 20.64 3.96
N ALA A 81 1.84 21.08 2.98
CA ALA A 81 0.93 20.20 2.25
C ALA A 81 1.67 19.07 1.53
N ASN A 82 2.82 19.37 0.90
CA ASN A 82 3.66 18.37 0.26
C ASN A 82 4.23 17.36 1.26
N ARG A 83 4.63 17.81 2.46
CA ARG A 83 5.11 16.95 3.55
C ARG A 83 4.03 15.98 4.02
N VAL A 84 2.83 16.46 4.31
CA VAL A 84 1.69 15.61 4.73
C VAL A 84 1.37 14.56 3.66
N HIS A 85 1.37 14.95 2.38
CA HIS A 85 1.14 13.99 1.28
C HIS A 85 2.29 12.99 1.10
N ALA A 86 3.54 13.39 1.35
CA ALA A 86 4.69 12.50 1.29
C ALA A 86 4.67 11.50 2.45
N GLU A 87 4.39 11.96 3.67
CA GLU A 87 4.28 11.13 4.88
C GLU A 87 3.15 10.09 4.75
N ARG A 88 1.98 10.51 4.25
CA ARG A 88 0.87 9.57 3.97
C ARG A 88 1.30 8.48 2.99
N ARG A 89 1.91 8.85 1.85
CA ARG A 89 2.41 7.86 0.87
C ARG A 89 3.44 6.91 1.48
N GLN A 90 4.39 7.43 2.25
CA GLN A 90 5.38 6.60 2.92
C GLN A 90 4.76 5.63 3.92
N SER A 91 3.75 6.08 4.69
CA SER A 91 3.05 5.22 5.65
C SER A 91 2.29 4.08 4.96
N GLU A 92 1.59 4.37 3.86
CA GLU A 92 0.87 3.38 3.06
C GLU A 92 1.83 2.38 2.39
N GLU A 93 2.95 2.86 1.84
CA GLU A 93 4.00 2.02 1.27
C GLU A 93 4.63 1.12 2.33
N GLN A 94 4.86 1.64 3.54
CA GLN A 94 5.42 0.88 4.65
C GLN A 94 4.44 -0.22 5.09
N LEU A 95 3.16 0.10 5.26
CA LEU A 95 2.11 -0.90 5.57
C LEU A 95 2.03 -1.97 4.49
N LYS A 96 2.06 -1.59 3.21
CA LYS A 96 2.05 -2.53 2.08
C LYS A 96 3.29 -3.42 2.09
N LYS A 97 4.48 -2.84 2.33
CA LYS A 97 5.74 -3.57 2.42
C LYS A 97 5.73 -4.56 3.59
N ASP A 98 5.19 -4.18 4.73
CA ASP A 98 5.12 -5.06 5.90
C ASP A 98 4.11 -6.19 5.67
N LYS A 99 2.96 -5.92 5.05
CA LYS A 99 2.02 -6.97 4.61
C LYS A 99 2.65 -7.95 3.63
N LEU A 100 3.39 -7.45 2.64
CA LEU A 100 4.10 -8.30 1.67
C LEU A 100 5.20 -9.15 2.32
N LYS A 101 5.97 -8.58 3.26
CA LYS A 101 6.98 -9.32 4.01
C LYS A 101 6.37 -10.45 4.84
N MET A 102 5.24 -10.18 5.53
CA MET A 102 4.53 -11.20 6.30
C MET A 102 4.06 -12.33 5.39
N SER A 103 3.47 -12.00 4.23
CA SER A 103 3.04 -13.00 3.24
C SER A 103 4.21 -13.83 2.71
N ASN A 104 5.32 -13.20 2.31
CA ASN A 104 6.51 -13.91 1.84
C ASN A 104 7.11 -14.83 2.91
N LYS A 105 7.12 -14.39 4.18
CA LYS A 105 7.57 -15.23 5.30
C LYS A 105 6.71 -16.49 5.43
N LEU A 106 5.39 -16.33 5.34
CA LEU A 106 4.45 -17.45 5.38
C LEU A 106 4.70 -18.44 4.25
N TYR A 107 4.87 -17.95 3.01
CA TYR A 107 5.20 -18.82 1.88
C TYR A 107 6.53 -19.57 2.08
N ALA A 108 7.57 -18.89 2.57
CA ALA A 108 8.86 -19.51 2.83
C ALA A 108 8.77 -20.62 3.90
N GLU A 109 7.99 -20.38 4.96
CA GLU A 109 7.74 -21.38 6.00
C GLU A 109 7.00 -22.60 5.44
N MET A 110 5.94 -22.39 4.68
CA MET A 110 5.18 -23.48 4.07
C MET A 110 6.00 -24.25 3.03
N ASP A 111 6.85 -23.57 2.27
CA ASP A 111 7.76 -24.20 1.32
C ASP A 111 8.84 -25.04 2.01
N GLY A 112 9.43 -24.53 3.09
CA GLY A 112 10.42 -25.29 3.88
C GLY A 112 9.81 -26.52 4.57
N TRP A 113 8.54 -26.46 4.95
CA TRP A 113 7.80 -27.62 5.45
C TRP A 113 7.49 -28.62 4.34
N ALA A 114 6.96 -28.16 3.21
CA ALA A 114 6.40 -29.02 2.15
C ALA A 114 7.45 -29.62 1.20
N LYS A 115 8.51 -28.89 0.86
CA LYS A 115 9.51 -29.26 -0.15
C LYS A 115 10.74 -29.91 0.46
N THR A 116 11.42 -30.75 -0.31
CA THR A 116 12.76 -31.25 0.03
C THR A 116 13.77 -30.07 0.08
N PRO A 117 14.90 -30.21 0.78
CA PRO A 117 15.93 -29.17 0.84
C PRO A 117 16.46 -28.73 -0.54
N ASP A 118 16.36 -29.60 -1.52
CA ASP A 118 16.70 -29.37 -2.93
C ASP A 118 15.65 -28.51 -3.68
N MET A 119 14.53 -28.17 -3.02
CA MET A 119 13.39 -27.38 -3.50
C MET A 119 12.71 -27.87 -4.80
N GLN A 120 13.12 -29.04 -5.29
CA GLN A 120 12.70 -29.59 -6.58
C GLN A 120 11.46 -30.49 -6.46
N SER A 121 11.27 -31.10 -5.29
CA SER A 121 10.21 -32.07 -5.04
C SER A 121 9.53 -31.84 -3.70
N PHE A 122 8.31 -32.35 -3.54
CA PHE A 122 7.64 -32.41 -2.24
C PHE A 122 8.23 -33.54 -1.40
N LYS A 123 8.17 -33.40 -0.07
CA LYS A 123 8.56 -34.48 0.86
C LYS A 123 7.61 -35.67 0.73
N ASP A 124 8.06 -36.84 1.20
CA ASP A 124 7.24 -38.05 1.23
C ASP A 124 5.93 -37.83 2.00
N ILE A 125 4.85 -38.44 1.52
CA ILE A 125 3.50 -38.27 2.09
C ILE A 125 3.43 -38.64 3.58
N ARG A 126 4.19 -39.64 4.03
CA ARG A 126 4.21 -40.04 5.45
C ARG A 126 4.89 -38.97 6.32
N THR A 127 5.90 -38.29 5.78
CA THR A 127 6.59 -37.18 6.45
C THR A 127 5.69 -35.94 6.54
N LEU A 128 4.95 -35.64 5.46
CA LEU A 128 4.00 -34.53 5.48
C LEU A 128 2.85 -34.79 6.45
N LEU A 129 2.27 -35.99 6.45
CA LEU A 129 1.16 -36.33 7.35
C LEU A 129 1.56 -36.34 8.83
N SER A 130 2.78 -36.75 9.17
CA SER A 130 3.26 -36.71 10.55
C SER A 130 3.49 -35.28 11.04
N THR A 131 3.94 -34.39 10.16
CA THR A 131 4.30 -33.00 10.51
C THR A 131 3.25 -31.96 10.18
N VAL A 132 2.14 -32.30 9.52
CA VAL A 132 1.10 -31.32 9.12
C VAL A 132 0.54 -30.54 10.32
N HIS A 133 0.51 -31.15 11.50
CA HIS A 133 0.05 -30.52 12.74
C HIS A 133 0.83 -29.25 13.11
N THR A 134 2.08 -29.08 12.65
CA THR A 134 2.91 -27.91 12.98
C THR A 134 2.55 -26.70 12.12
N VAL A 135 2.06 -26.92 10.91
CA VAL A 135 1.73 -25.85 9.94
C VAL A 135 0.25 -25.49 9.94
N MET A 136 -0.60 -26.34 10.52
CA MET A 136 -2.01 -26.07 10.69
C MET A 136 -2.27 -24.92 11.67
N TRP A 137 -3.41 -24.27 11.50
CA TRP A 137 -3.88 -23.23 12.41
C TRP A 137 -4.32 -23.82 13.76
N PRO A 138 -4.26 -23.03 14.85
CA PRO A 138 -4.78 -23.46 16.15
C PRO A 138 -6.27 -23.81 16.03
N ASN A 139 -6.70 -24.84 16.75
CA ASN A 139 -8.08 -25.36 16.74
C ASN A 139 -8.53 -26.06 15.44
N ALA A 140 -7.61 -26.48 14.57
CA ALA A 140 -7.97 -27.32 13.42
C ALA A 140 -8.54 -28.71 13.83
N GLY A 141 -8.34 -29.15 15.08
CA GLY A 141 -8.77 -30.48 15.54
C GLY A 141 -7.95 -31.63 14.95
N TRP A 142 -6.76 -31.32 14.42
CA TRP A 142 -5.83 -32.32 13.92
C TRP A 142 -5.11 -33.03 15.07
N GLN A 143 -4.98 -34.35 14.97
CA GLN A 143 -4.25 -35.15 15.95
C GLN A 143 -2.83 -35.40 15.45
N PRO A 144 -1.79 -35.14 16.25
CA PRO A 144 -0.41 -35.48 15.88
C PRO A 144 -0.29 -36.97 15.57
N LEU A 145 0.37 -37.31 14.47
CA LEU A 145 0.56 -38.69 14.02
C LEU A 145 2.03 -39.04 14.11
N THR A 146 2.32 -40.25 14.59
CA THR A 146 3.70 -40.76 14.60
C THR A 146 4.02 -41.43 13.26
N LEU A 147 5.27 -41.34 12.80
CA LEU A 147 5.70 -41.99 11.57
C LEU A 147 5.54 -43.51 11.65
N SER A 148 5.73 -44.09 12.84
CA SER A 148 5.56 -45.53 13.10
C SER A 148 4.15 -46.03 12.74
N GLU A 149 3.09 -45.28 13.09
CA GLU A 149 1.71 -45.65 12.75
C GLU A 149 1.42 -45.56 11.25
N LEU A 150 2.09 -44.66 10.54
CA LEU A 150 1.95 -44.48 9.10
C LEU A 150 2.72 -45.55 8.29
N VAL A 151 3.84 -46.06 8.83
CA VAL A 151 4.64 -47.13 8.22
C VAL A 151 4.03 -48.51 8.49
N ALA A 152 3.36 -48.70 9.64
CA ALA A 152 2.80 -49.99 10.02
C ALA A 152 1.70 -50.50 9.06
N LYS A 153 0.92 -49.60 8.45
CA LYS A 153 -0.17 -49.94 7.52
C LYS A 153 -0.36 -48.86 6.46
N ASP A 154 -0.24 -49.21 5.18
CA ASP A 154 -0.47 -48.27 4.08
C ASP A 154 -1.91 -47.71 4.03
N SER A 155 -2.88 -48.46 4.58
CA SER A 155 -4.28 -47.99 4.72
C SER A 155 -4.40 -46.77 5.65
N ASN A 156 -3.49 -46.60 6.61
CA ASN A 156 -3.46 -45.42 7.48
C ASN A 156 -3.09 -44.17 6.68
N VAL A 157 -2.13 -44.27 5.76
CA VAL A 157 -1.73 -43.16 4.89
C VAL A 157 -2.95 -42.66 4.10
N LYS A 158 -3.66 -43.56 3.41
CA LYS A 158 -4.87 -43.21 2.62
C LYS A 158 -6.01 -42.66 3.49
N LYS A 159 -6.16 -43.15 4.73
CA LYS A 159 -7.16 -42.66 5.69
C LYS A 159 -6.86 -41.22 6.14
N TYR A 160 -5.63 -40.96 6.60
CA TYR A 160 -5.24 -39.65 7.13
C TYR A 160 -5.09 -38.61 6.02
N TYR A 161 -4.60 -39.02 4.85
CA TYR A 161 -4.58 -38.18 3.64
C TYR A 161 -5.96 -37.62 3.33
N ARG A 162 -6.99 -38.47 3.20
CA ARG A 162 -8.36 -38.03 2.92
C ARG A 162 -8.88 -37.07 4.00
N LYS A 163 -8.58 -37.33 5.27
CA LYS A 163 -8.95 -36.43 6.39
C LYS A 163 -8.29 -35.06 6.25
N ALA A 164 -6.98 -35.02 5.93
CA ALA A 164 -6.23 -33.78 5.79
C ALA A 164 -6.74 -32.93 4.61
N VAL A 165 -6.97 -33.57 3.46
CA VAL A 165 -7.47 -32.93 2.24
C VAL A 165 -8.84 -32.31 2.46
N LEU A 166 -9.77 -33.01 3.14
CA LEU A 166 -11.09 -32.47 3.46
C LEU A 166 -11.03 -31.25 4.40
N MET A 167 -10.09 -31.25 5.33
CA MET A 167 -9.92 -30.15 6.29
C MET A 167 -9.28 -28.91 5.64
N CYS A 168 -8.33 -29.13 4.73
CA CYS A 168 -7.60 -28.07 4.02
C CYS A 168 -8.24 -27.71 2.67
N HIS A 169 -9.48 -28.14 2.41
CA HIS A 169 -10.13 -27.90 1.14
C HIS A 169 -10.42 -26.39 0.96
N PRO A 170 -10.02 -25.76 -0.16
CA PRO A 170 -10.10 -24.30 -0.36
C PRO A 170 -11.54 -23.76 -0.23
N ASP A 171 -12.54 -24.52 -0.66
CA ASP A 171 -13.96 -24.16 -0.54
C ASP A 171 -14.36 -23.82 0.92
N LYS A 172 -13.88 -24.63 1.88
CA LYS A 172 -14.15 -24.42 3.32
C LYS A 172 -13.32 -23.29 3.93
N GLN A 173 -12.32 -22.79 3.22
CA GLN A 173 -11.39 -21.76 3.70
C GLN A 173 -11.57 -20.40 2.99
N THR A 174 -12.58 -20.26 2.13
CA THR A 174 -12.82 -19.01 1.39
C THR A 174 -13.27 -17.87 2.32
N GLU A 175 -13.98 -18.19 3.40
CA GLU A 175 -14.40 -17.23 4.43
C GLU A 175 -13.41 -17.13 5.60
N ALA A 176 -12.27 -17.82 5.52
CA ALA A 176 -11.27 -17.85 6.58
C ALA A 176 -10.27 -16.68 6.47
N ASP A 177 -9.45 -16.53 7.51
CA ASP A 177 -8.36 -15.57 7.50
C ASP A 177 -7.41 -15.78 6.30
N PRO A 178 -6.88 -14.72 5.65
CA PRO A 178 -5.98 -14.85 4.52
C PRO A 178 -4.75 -15.73 4.79
N GLU A 179 -4.21 -15.69 6.01
CA GLU A 179 -3.09 -16.55 6.40
C GLU A 179 -3.50 -18.03 6.39
N ARG A 180 -4.69 -18.32 6.90
CA ARG A 180 -5.26 -19.67 6.93
C ARG A 180 -5.56 -20.19 5.54
N GLN A 181 -6.04 -19.35 4.63
CA GLN A 181 -6.27 -19.71 3.24
C GLN A 181 -4.96 -20.13 2.56
N VAL A 182 -3.90 -19.32 2.69
CA VAL A 182 -2.59 -19.64 2.09
C VAL A 182 -2.01 -20.93 2.67
N ARG A 183 -2.10 -21.13 3.99
CA ARG A 183 -1.68 -22.38 4.65
C ARG A 183 -2.45 -23.58 4.10
N ALA A 184 -3.78 -23.48 4.03
CA ALA A 184 -4.64 -24.57 3.55
C ALA A 184 -4.34 -24.93 2.10
N ASP A 185 -4.23 -23.93 1.21
CA ASP A 185 -3.90 -24.13 -0.21
C ASP A 185 -2.54 -24.83 -0.35
N ARG A 186 -1.55 -24.40 0.42
CA ARG A 186 -0.20 -24.96 0.34
C ARG A 186 -0.13 -26.38 0.90
N ILE A 187 -0.82 -26.65 2.02
CA ILE A 187 -0.96 -28.00 2.58
C ILE A 187 -1.68 -28.92 1.59
N PHE A 188 -2.79 -28.47 1.03
CA PHE A 188 -3.57 -29.22 0.06
C PHE A 188 -2.73 -29.60 -1.16
N GLN A 189 -2.01 -28.64 -1.75
CA GLN A 189 -1.14 -28.88 -2.88
C GLN A 189 -0.03 -29.90 -2.55
N ALA A 190 0.68 -29.69 -1.43
CA ALA A 190 1.78 -30.55 -1.04
C ALA A 190 1.35 -32.00 -0.81
N LEU A 191 0.21 -32.20 -0.12
CA LEU A 191 -0.32 -33.53 0.13
C LEU A 191 -0.75 -34.24 -1.15
N ASN A 192 -1.42 -33.54 -2.07
CA ASN A 192 -1.85 -34.13 -3.34
C ASN A 192 -0.64 -34.55 -4.19
N GLU A 193 0.36 -33.69 -4.33
CA GLU A 193 1.55 -33.97 -5.13
C GLU A 193 2.39 -35.12 -4.53
N ALA A 194 2.57 -35.13 -3.21
CA ALA A 194 3.26 -36.22 -2.53
C ALA A 194 2.49 -37.55 -2.61
N PHE A 195 1.15 -37.51 -2.50
CA PHE A 195 0.32 -38.71 -2.60
C PHE A 195 0.39 -39.30 -4.02
N LYS A 196 0.32 -38.47 -5.06
CA LYS A 196 0.53 -38.90 -6.46
C LYS A 196 1.90 -39.53 -6.65
N ALA A 197 2.96 -38.89 -6.14
CA ALA A 197 4.33 -39.39 -6.23
C ALA A 197 4.54 -40.72 -5.49
N SER A 198 3.79 -40.97 -4.42
CA SER A 198 3.87 -42.22 -3.64
C SER A 198 3.23 -43.44 -4.30
N GLY A 199 2.68 -43.30 -5.51
CA GLY A 199 1.94 -44.37 -6.20
C GLY A 199 0.46 -44.37 -5.82
N GLY A 200 -0.19 -43.22 -6.00
CA GLY A 200 -1.61 -43.03 -5.68
C GLY A 200 -2.53 -43.93 -6.52
N ASP A 201 -2.82 -45.10 -5.93
CA ASP A 201 -3.64 -46.21 -6.45
C ASP A 201 -2.89 -47.19 -7.39
#